data_AF-A0A951JP19-F1
#
_entry.id   AF-A0A951JP19-F1
#
_cell.length_a   1.000
_cell.length_b   1.000
_cell.length_c   1.000
_cell.angle_alpha   90.00
_cell.angle_beta   90.00
_cell.angle_gamma   90.00
#
_symmetry.space_group_name_H-M   'P 1'
#
loop_
_entity.id
_entity.type
_entity.pdbx_description
1 polymer ?
#
loop_
_entity_poly.entity_id
_entity_poly.type
_entity_poly.pdbx_seq_one_letter_code
_entity_poly.pdbx_strand_id
1 'polypeptide(L)'
;MRARTVAALAAAAVALACASAAYQRVGPRRTVEGEGWCGTPAPCAVPVLGAGFPLPFLIDNPQVSVPGAIALVEDDFRPAAFLANVLVYFALALLAVRLVRTFSARQVPD
;
A
#
# COMPACT_ATOMS: atom_id res chain seq x y z
N MET A 1 5.03 3.69 26.96
CA MET A 1 5.70 4.41 25.84
C MET A 1 5.17 5.84 25.86
N ARG A 2 5.99 6.87 25.64
CA ARG A 2 5.49 8.27 25.69
C ARG A 2 4.57 8.55 24.48
N ALA A 3 3.55 9.38 24.65
CA ALA A 3 2.60 9.72 23.57
C ALA A 3 3.29 10.26 22.31
N ARG A 4 4.35 11.08 22.49
CA ARG A 4 5.18 11.59 21.38
C ARG A 4 5.81 10.47 20.54
N THR A 5 6.25 9.39 21.18
CA THR A 5 6.82 8.24 20.48
C THR A 5 5.76 7.52 19.66
N VAL A 6 4.56 7.33 20.23
CA VAL A 6 3.45 6.69 19.52
C VAL A 6 3.04 7.51 18.30
N ALA A 7 2.90 8.83 18.46
CA ALA A 7 2.58 9.74 17.35
C ALA A 7 3.64 9.70 16.24
N ALA A 8 4.94 9.68 16.59
CA ALA A 8 6.02 9.56 15.62
C ALA A 8 5.97 8.23 14.85
N LEU A 9 5.69 7.12 15.54
CA LEU A 9 5.54 5.81 14.89
C LEU A 9 4.32 5.76 13.96
N ALA A 10 3.20 6.38 14.36
CA ALA A 10 2.01 6.48 13.51
C ALA A 10 2.27 7.32 12.25
N ALA A 11 2.93 8.47 12.39
CA ALA A 11 3.33 9.29 11.25
C ALA A 11 4.27 8.55 10.30
N ALA A 12 5.26 7.83 10.84
CA ALA A 12 6.17 7.00 10.04
C ALA A 12 5.41 5.86 9.31
N ALA A 13 4.43 5.24 9.97
CA ALA A 13 3.62 4.19 9.36
C ALA A 13 2.77 4.70 8.19
N VAL A 14 2.18 5.90 8.33
CA VAL A 14 1.46 6.58 7.22
C VAL A 14 2.42 6.90 6.08
N ALA A 15 3.58 7.47 6.37
CA ALA A 15 4.59 7.78 5.36
C ALA A 15 5.06 6.52 4.60
N LEU A 16 5.29 5.41 5.32
CA LEU A 16 5.65 4.11 4.73
C LEU A 16 4.51 3.54 3.88
N ALA A 17 3.25 3.64 4.32
CA ALA A 17 2.10 3.22 3.53
C ALA A 17 2.02 4.02 2.22
N CYS A 18 2.19 5.33 2.26
CA CYS A 18 2.24 6.17 1.05
C CYS A 18 3.43 5.80 0.14
N ALA A 19 4.64 5.67 0.71
CA ALA A 19 5.83 5.29 -0.04
C ALA A 19 5.71 3.90 -0.67
N SER A 20 4.95 2.99 -0.05
CA SER A 20 4.70 1.64 -0.59
C SER A 20 3.94 1.65 -1.92
N ALA A 21 3.29 2.76 -2.31
CA ALA A 21 2.68 2.91 -3.64
C ALA A 21 3.70 2.79 -4.78
N ALA A 22 5.00 3.01 -4.51
CA ALA A 22 6.06 2.75 -5.48
C ALA A 22 6.19 1.26 -5.83
N TYR A 23 5.71 0.35 -4.98
CA TYR A 23 5.60 -1.06 -5.29
C TYR A 23 4.32 -1.31 -6.09
N GLN A 24 4.50 -1.66 -7.36
CA GLN A 24 3.41 -1.91 -8.30
C GLN A 24 3.44 -3.35 -8.80
N ARG A 25 2.28 -4.01 -8.81
CA ARG A 25 2.11 -5.35 -9.38
C ARG A 25 0.72 -5.54 -9.97
N VAL A 26 0.67 -6.27 -11.07
CA VAL A 26 -0.59 -6.79 -11.61
C VAL A 26 -1.08 -7.91 -10.71
N GLY A 27 -2.29 -7.75 -10.19
CA GLY A 27 -2.93 -8.70 -9.28
C GLY A 27 -3.96 -9.61 -9.96
N PRO A 28 -4.68 -10.43 -9.19
CA PRO A 28 -5.78 -11.27 -9.71
C PRO A 28 -7.03 -10.45 -10.06
N ARG A 29 -7.11 -9.17 -9.63
CA ARG A 29 -8.24 -8.30 -9.90
C ARG A 29 -8.29 -7.99 -11.40
N ARG A 30 -9.51 -7.98 -11.93
CA ARG A 30 -9.81 -7.56 -13.30
C ARG A 30 -10.90 -6.50 -13.28
N THR A 31 -10.81 -5.57 -14.21
CA THR A 31 -11.80 -4.49 -14.41
C THR A 31 -12.26 -4.51 -15.86
N VAL A 32 -13.50 -4.07 -16.10
CA VAL A 32 -14.05 -3.93 -17.44
C VAL A 32 -13.38 -2.73 -18.10
N GLU A 33 -12.77 -2.97 -19.26
CA GLU A 33 -12.24 -1.90 -20.10
C GLU A 33 -13.37 -1.24 -20.91
N GLY A 34 -13.27 0.08 -21.09
CA GLY A 34 -14.31 0.93 -21.68
C GLY A 34 -14.39 0.78 -23.19
N GLU A 35 -13.37 1.24 -23.93
CA GLU A 35 -13.35 1.22 -25.39
C GLU A 35 -11.91 1.28 -25.95
N GLY A 36 -11.52 0.31 -26.80
CA GLY A 36 -10.40 0.43 -27.74
C GLY A 36 -9.15 -0.44 -27.52
N TRP A 37 -9.00 -1.09 -26.36
CA TRP A 37 -7.82 -1.91 -26.04
C TRP A 37 -8.07 -3.42 -26.10
N CYS A 38 -9.33 -3.84 -26.04
CA CYS A 38 -9.71 -5.23 -26.28
C CYS A 38 -9.66 -5.56 -27.78
N GLY A 39 -9.21 -6.77 -28.13
CA GLY A 39 -9.20 -7.27 -29.51
C GLY A 39 -10.59 -7.50 -30.12
N THR A 40 -11.66 -7.19 -29.38
CA THR A 40 -13.06 -7.32 -29.78
C THR A 40 -13.84 -6.07 -29.40
N PRO A 41 -14.90 -5.69 -30.14
CA PRO A 41 -15.77 -4.56 -29.81
C PRO A 41 -16.66 -4.79 -28.58
N ALA A 42 -16.61 -5.98 -27.96
CA ALA A 42 -17.32 -6.26 -26.71
C ALA A 42 -16.46 -5.88 -25.49
N PRO A 43 -17.05 -5.33 -24.41
CA PRO A 43 -16.32 -5.05 -23.17
C PRO A 43 -15.63 -6.31 -22.65
N CYS A 44 -14.34 -6.21 -22.31
CA CYS A 44 -13.57 -7.34 -21.81
C CYS A 44 -12.92 -7.05 -20.45
N ALA A 45 -12.76 -8.10 -19.64
CA ALA A 45 -12.16 -7.99 -18.32
C ALA A 45 -10.64 -8.14 -18.39
N VAL A 46 -9.93 -7.03 -18.23
CA VAL A 46 -8.47 -6.97 -18.30
C VAL A 46 -7.86 -6.99 -16.90
N PRO A 47 -6.66 -7.59 -16.72
CA PRO A 47 -5.93 -7.47 -15.47
C PRO A 47 -5.50 -6.01 -15.25
N VAL A 48 -5.58 -5.53 -14.00
CA VAL A 48 -5.26 -4.14 -13.66
C VAL A 48 -4.04 -4.04 -12.75
N LEU A 49 -3.28 -2.96 -12.92
CA LEU A 49 -2.13 -2.66 -12.08
C LEU A 49 -2.58 -2.19 -10.69
N GLY A 50 -1.94 -2.72 -9.64
CA GLY A 50 -2.17 -2.26 -8.28
C GLY A 50 -0.89 -1.69 -7.67
N ALA A 51 -1.04 -0.60 -6.91
CA ALA A 51 0.03 0.06 -6.15
C ALA A 51 -0.20 -0.09 -4.64
N GLY A 52 0.88 -0.35 -3.90
CA GLY A 52 0.86 -0.46 -2.44
C GLY A 52 1.31 -1.83 -1.93
N PHE A 53 1.89 -1.84 -0.73
CA PHE A 53 2.32 -3.07 -0.05
C PHE A 53 1.97 -3.00 1.44
N PRO A 54 1.57 -4.12 2.08
CA PRO A 54 1.36 -5.47 1.52
C PRO A 54 0.08 -5.61 0.69
N LEU A 55 -0.91 -4.74 0.88
CA LEU A 55 -2.15 -4.74 0.10
C LEU A 55 -2.17 -3.57 -0.88
N PRO A 56 -2.55 -3.79 -2.15
CA PRO A 56 -2.69 -2.69 -3.09
C PRO A 56 -3.90 -1.83 -2.69
N PHE A 57 -3.67 -0.53 -2.55
CA PHE A 57 -4.68 0.47 -2.17
C PHE A 57 -4.93 1.53 -3.24
N LEU A 58 -4.13 1.57 -4.29
CA LEU A 58 -4.41 2.27 -5.54
C LEU A 58 -4.55 1.21 -6.62
N ILE A 59 -5.62 1.28 -7.41
CA ILE A 59 -5.91 0.31 -8.46
C ILE A 59 -6.20 1.07 -9.74
N ASP A 60 -5.43 0.77 -10.77
CA ASP A 60 -5.58 1.29 -12.12
C ASP A 60 -7.03 1.12 -12.60
N ASN A 61 -7.59 2.20 -13.13
CA ASN A 61 -8.94 2.24 -13.69
C ASN A 61 -8.86 2.50 -15.21
N PRO A 62 -8.85 1.43 -16.03
CA PRO A 62 -8.67 1.55 -17.48
C PRO A 62 -9.86 2.21 -18.21
N GLN A 63 -10.92 2.61 -17.48
CA GLN A 63 -12.03 3.39 -18.03
C GLN A 63 -11.77 4.90 -18.00
N VAL A 64 -10.83 5.35 -17.19
CA VAL A 64 -10.56 6.78 -16.94
C VAL A 64 -9.09 7.12 -17.19
N SER A 65 -8.16 6.29 -16.69
CA SER A 65 -6.72 6.48 -16.80
C SER A 65 -6.09 5.62 -17.89
N VAL A 66 -4.81 5.89 -18.20
CA VAL A 66 -4.03 5.10 -19.16
C VAL A 66 -3.83 3.68 -18.62
N PRO A 67 -4.26 2.62 -19.34
CA PRO A 67 -4.16 1.26 -18.85
C PRO A 67 -2.71 0.87 -18.49
N GLY A 68 -2.54 0.27 -17.31
CA GLY A 68 -1.24 -0.17 -16.81
C GLY A 68 -0.40 0.96 -16.22
N ALA A 69 -0.96 2.13 -15.92
CA ALA A 69 -0.28 3.21 -15.24
C ALA A 69 -1.05 3.66 -14.00
N ILE A 70 -0.34 3.92 -12.89
CA ILE A 70 -0.99 4.43 -11.68
C ILE A 70 -1.03 5.96 -11.69
N ALA A 71 -2.23 6.53 -11.60
CA ALA A 71 -2.51 7.95 -11.48
C ALA A 71 -3.25 8.26 -10.16
N LEU A 72 -2.67 9.11 -9.30
CA LEU A 72 -3.18 9.37 -7.94
C LEU A 72 -4.61 9.95 -7.86
N VAL A 73 -5.11 10.56 -8.93
CA VAL A 73 -6.41 11.25 -8.96
C VAL A 73 -7.46 10.48 -9.75
N GLU A 74 -7.05 9.71 -10.75
CA GLU A 74 -7.95 9.01 -11.67
C GLU A 74 -8.21 7.56 -11.24
N ASP A 75 -7.29 6.96 -10.48
CA ASP A 75 -7.38 5.57 -10.07
C ASP A 75 -8.21 5.35 -8.79
N ASP A 76 -8.67 4.11 -8.64
CA ASP A 76 -9.48 3.69 -7.51
C ASP A 76 -8.64 3.64 -6.22
N PHE A 77 -8.87 4.62 -5.33
CA PHE A 77 -8.34 4.60 -3.97
C PHE A 77 -9.18 3.71 -3.04
N ARG A 78 -8.53 2.76 -2.36
CA ARG A 78 -9.15 1.81 -1.43
C ARG A 78 -8.79 2.16 0.02
N PRO A 79 -9.62 2.93 0.74
CA PRO A 79 -9.27 3.43 2.08
C PRO A 79 -9.06 2.31 3.11
N ALA A 80 -9.82 1.22 3.02
CA ALA A 80 -9.67 0.08 3.92
C ALA A 80 -8.33 -0.65 3.74
N ALA A 81 -7.87 -0.82 2.49
CA ALA A 81 -6.58 -1.44 2.20
C ALA A 81 -5.42 -0.53 2.64
N PHE A 82 -5.54 0.78 2.41
CA PHE A 82 -4.58 1.77 2.89
C PHE A 82 -4.47 1.73 4.43
N LEU A 83 -5.59 1.76 5.14
CA LEU A 83 -5.60 1.69 6.60
C LEU A 83 -4.99 0.39 7.11
N ALA A 84 -5.27 -0.75 6.48
CA ALA A 84 -4.64 -2.02 6.82
C ALA A 84 -3.11 -1.97 6.67
N ASN A 85 -2.59 -1.37 5.58
CA ASN A 85 -1.14 -1.19 5.42
C ASN A 85 -0.55 -0.29 6.51
N VAL A 86 -1.20 0.83 6.84
CA VAL A 86 -0.78 1.70 7.95
C VAL A 86 -0.68 0.92 9.25
N LEU A 87 -1.68 0.09 9.57
CA LEU A 87 -1.69 -0.74 10.77
C LEU A 87 -0.56 -1.77 10.78
N VAL A 88 -0.27 -2.39 9.63
CA VAL A 88 0.86 -3.32 9.48
C VAL A 88 2.19 -2.62 9.74
N TYR A 89 2.45 -1.48 9.08
CA TYR A 89 3.69 -0.74 9.28
C TYR A 89 3.83 -0.23 10.71
N PHE A 90 2.74 0.21 11.33
CA PHE A 90 2.74 0.62 12.73
C PHE A 90 3.06 -0.54 13.67
N ALA A 91 2.46 -1.71 13.47
CA ALA A 91 2.74 -2.91 14.25
C ALA A 91 4.21 -3.37 14.10
N LEU A 92 4.75 -3.35 12.88
CA LEU A 92 6.16 -3.65 12.62
C LEU A 92 7.09 -2.66 13.32
N ALA A 93 6.78 -1.37 13.29
CA ALA A 93 7.57 -0.34 13.97
C ALA A 93 7.54 -0.52 15.50
N LEU A 94 6.38 -0.86 16.08
CA LEU A 94 6.26 -1.20 17.50
C LEU A 94 7.09 -2.43 17.86
N LEU A 95 7.05 -3.46 17.03
CA LEU A 95 7.84 -4.68 17.22
C LEU A 95 9.34 -4.38 17.18
N ALA A 96 9.80 -3.61 16.19
CA ALA A 96 11.20 -3.20 16.06
C ALA A 96 11.68 -2.44 17.31
N VAL A 97 10.89 -1.48 17.82
CA VAL A 97 11.22 -0.74 19.05
C VAL A 97 11.32 -1.68 20.26
N ARG A 98 10.43 -2.67 20.38
CA ARG A 98 10.50 -3.65 21.47
C ARG A 98 11.75 -4.51 21.38
N LEU A 99 12.06 -5.03 20.19
CA LEU A 99 13.26 -5.84 19.95
C LEU A 99 14.53 -5.07 20.31
N VAL A 100 14.69 -3.84 19.80
CA VAL A 100 15.85 -2.99 20.10
C VAL A 100 16.01 -2.79 21.60
N ARG A 101 14.93 -2.48 22.32
CA ARG A 101 14.98 -2.31 23.79
C ARG A 101 15.38 -3.59 24.52
N THR A 102 14.87 -4.74 24.09
CA THR A 102 15.24 -6.02 24.72
C THR A 102 16.69 -6.38 24.49
N PHE A 103 17.26 -6.06 23.32
CA PHE A 103 18.68 -6.31 23.05
C PHE A 103 19.58 -5.34 23.81
N SER A 104 19.26 -4.05 23.86
CA SER A 104 20.02 -3.06 24.62
C SER A 104 20.03 -3.37 26.12
N ALA A 105 18.94 -3.90 26.68
CA ALA A 105 18.87 -4.29 28.09
C ALA A 105 19.75 -5.52 28.43
N ARG A 106 20.10 -6.35 27.44
CA ARG A 106 20.95 -7.54 27.63
C ARG A 106 22.45 -7.26 27.50
N GLN A 107 22.84 -6.09 26.98
CA GLN A 107 24.23 -5.71 26.70
C GLN A 107 24.88 -4.88 27.83
N VAL A 108 24.37 -4.90 29.06
CA VAL A 108 25.05 -4.34 30.23
C VAL A 108 25.70 -5.50 30.98
N PRO A 109 26.99 -5.82 30.77
CA PRO A 109 27.73 -6.69 31.67
C PRO A 109 28.14 -5.93 32.94
N ASP A 110 28.05 -6.60 34.08
CA ASP A 110 28.61 -6.17 35.38
C ASP A 110 30.15 -6.05 35.32
#